data_AF-A0A835MV51-F1
#
_entry.id   AF-A0A835MV51-F1
#
_cell.length_a   1.000
_cell.length_b   1.000
_cell.length_c   1.000
_cell.angle_alpha   90.00
_cell.angle_beta   90.00
_cell.angle_gamma   90.00
#
_symmetry.space_group_name_H-M   'P 1'
#
loop_
_entity.id
_entity.type
_entity.pdbx_description
1 polymer ?
#
loop_
_entity_poly.entity_id
_entity_poly.type
_entity_poly.pdbx_seq_one_letter_code
_entity_poly.pdbx_strand_id
1 'polypeptide(L)'
;MIDVCELLQITYSGAILEVCMRKLVLYPEIAGFNEEEKDHFPTFKVQYLFSSPPKLIMLDDGGQHEETIRIDSWKREHMLQYLREKVRPTSAS
;
A
#
# COMPACT_ATOMS: atom_id res chain seq x y z
N MET A 1 -5.07 -27.80 -8.48
CA MET A 1 -4.52 -26.99 -9.58
C MET A 1 -4.07 -25.69 -8.93
N ILE A 2 -2.92 -25.71 -8.25
CA ILE A 2 -2.31 -24.49 -7.71
C ILE A 2 -1.39 -24.02 -8.83
N ASP A 3 -1.67 -22.84 -9.37
CA ASP A 3 -0.96 -22.29 -10.51
C ASP A 3 0.51 -22.03 -10.13
N VAL A 4 1.44 -22.64 -10.86
CA VAL A 4 2.89 -22.53 -10.60
C VAL A 4 3.40 -21.10 -10.88
N CYS A 5 2.57 -20.21 -11.45
CA CYS A 5 2.91 -18.80 -11.66
C CYS A 5 2.86 -17.92 -10.39
N GLU A 6 2.22 -18.35 -9.31
CA GLU A 6 2.03 -17.50 -8.11
C GLU A 6 3.29 -17.44 -7.21
N LEU A 7 4.26 -18.34 -7.41
CA LEU A 7 5.46 -18.46 -6.57
C LEU A 7 6.57 -17.42 -6.88
N LEU A 8 6.47 -16.68 -7.98
CA LEU A 8 7.49 -15.70 -8.40
C LEU A 8 7.09 -14.23 -8.17
N GLN A 9 5.84 -13.97 -7.79
CA GLN A 9 5.40 -12.64 -7.41
C GLN A 9 5.49 -12.50 -5.88
N ILE A 10 6.44 -11.68 -5.41
CA ILE A 10 6.47 -11.24 -4.00
C ILE A 10 5.11 -10.64 -3.70
N THR A 11 4.33 -11.35 -2.88
CA THR A 11 2.97 -10.98 -2.54
C THR A 11 2.88 -10.78 -1.03
N TYR A 12 2.75 -9.53 -0.63
CA TYR A 12 2.63 -9.07 0.74
C TYR A 12 1.23 -9.34 1.29
N SER A 13 1.15 -9.64 2.58
CA SER A 13 -0.12 -9.84 3.29
C SER A 13 -0.90 -8.53 3.46
N GLY A 14 -0.18 -7.40 3.51
CA GLY A 14 -0.78 -6.08 3.61
C GLY A 14 0.20 -4.94 3.37
N ALA A 15 -0.28 -3.72 3.51
CA ALA A 15 0.53 -2.52 3.36
C ALA A 15 0.06 -1.40 4.28
N ILE A 16 0.98 -0.54 4.71
CA ILE A 16 0.69 0.65 5.51
C ILE A 16 1.24 1.87 4.78
N LEU A 17 0.39 2.84 4.46
CA LEU A 17 0.82 4.18 4.11
C LEU A 17 1.14 4.98 5.38
N GLU A 18 2.41 5.22 5.62
CA GLU A 18 2.85 6.17 6.64
C GLU A 18 3.01 7.55 6.03
N VAL A 19 2.35 8.56 6.59
CA VAL A 19 2.44 9.96 6.10
C VAL A 19 2.12 10.95 7.20
N CYS A 20 2.73 12.13 7.18
CA CYS A 20 2.31 13.21 8.07
C CYS A 20 0.98 13.82 7.59
N MET A 21 -0.04 13.79 8.45
CA MET A 21 -1.38 14.34 8.14
C MET A 21 -1.33 15.79 7.63
N ARG A 22 -0.49 16.65 8.24
CA ARG A 22 -0.36 18.06 7.83
C ARG A 22 0.29 18.26 6.46
N LYS A 23 1.04 17.27 5.98
CA LYS A 23 1.74 17.33 4.68
C LYS A 23 0.91 16.72 3.56
N LEU A 24 -0.22 16.05 3.84
CA LEU A 24 -1.02 15.35 2.83
C LEU A 24 -1.52 16.28 1.72
N VAL A 25 -1.79 17.55 2.04
CA VAL A 25 -2.15 18.60 1.07
C VAL A 25 -1.08 18.83 -0.01
N LEU A 26 0.18 18.49 0.27
CA LEU A 26 1.29 18.60 -0.68
C LEU A 26 1.32 17.42 -1.67
N TYR A 27 0.56 16.36 -1.40
CA TYR A 27 0.53 15.12 -2.17
C TYR A 27 -0.91 14.81 -2.60
N PRO A 28 -1.50 15.62 -3.52
CA PRO A 28 -2.91 15.49 -3.92
C PRO A 28 -3.23 14.11 -4.50
N GLU A 29 -2.28 13.49 -5.19
CA GLU A 29 -2.40 12.13 -5.73
C GLU A 29 -2.61 11.07 -4.63
N ILE A 30 -1.85 11.20 -3.53
CA ILE A 30 -1.92 10.31 -2.37
C ILE A 30 -3.19 10.58 -1.56
N ALA A 31 -3.56 11.86 -1.41
CA ALA A 31 -4.80 12.26 -0.75
C ALA A 31 -6.02 11.64 -1.46
N GLY A 32 -6.10 11.82 -2.79
CA GLY A 32 -7.19 11.27 -3.59
C GLY A 32 -7.21 9.74 -3.62
N PHE A 33 -6.05 9.06 -3.61
CA PHE A 33 -6.02 7.61 -3.42
C PHE A 33 -6.68 7.19 -2.09
N ASN A 34 -6.34 7.88 -0.99
CA ASN A 34 -6.88 7.56 0.33
C ASN A 34 -8.39 7.83 0.45
N GLU A 35 -8.92 8.79 -0.31
CA GLU A 35 -10.35 9.12 -0.33
C GLU A 35 -11.17 8.19 -1.21
N GLU A 36 -10.65 7.80 -2.38
CA GLU A 36 -11.45 7.15 -3.43
C GLU A 36 -11.18 5.65 -3.57
N GLU A 37 -9.94 5.20 -3.37
CA GLU A 37 -9.52 3.84 -3.76
C GLU A 37 -9.14 2.94 -2.59
N LYS A 38 -8.79 3.52 -1.44
CA LYS A 38 -8.29 2.77 -0.28
C LYS A 38 -9.20 1.61 0.14
N ASP A 39 -10.53 1.81 0.11
CA ASP A 39 -11.51 0.80 0.52
C ASP A 39 -11.48 -0.48 -0.34
N HIS A 40 -10.85 -0.44 -1.51
CA HIS A 40 -10.66 -1.63 -2.36
C HIS A 40 -9.55 -2.56 -1.83
N PHE A 41 -8.77 -2.11 -0.85
CA PHE A 41 -7.64 -2.83 -0.27
C PHE A 41 -7.84 -2.98 1.25
N PRO A 42 -8.55 -4.01 1.72
CA PRO A 42 -8.91 -4.11 3.15
C PRO A 42 -7.72 -4.39 4.06
N THR A 43 -6.60 -4.90 3.52
CA THR A 43 -5.34 -5.07 4.26
C THR A 43 -4.45 -3.83 4.21
N PHE A 44 -4.86 -2.79 3.46
CA PHE A 44 -4.16 -1.50 3.41
C PHE A 44 -4.61 -0.59 4.55
N LYS A 45 -3.64 -0.05 5.29
CA LYS A 45 -3.88 0.87 6.40
C LYS A 45 -3.17 2.20 6.16
N VAL A 46 -3.67 3.26 6.79
CA VAL A 46 -3.00 4.56 6.79
C VAL A 46 -2.62 4.89 8.22
N GLN A 47 -1.35 5.23 8.42
CA GLN A 47 -0.81 5.65 9.70
C GLN A 47 -0.28 7.08 9.58
N TYR A 48 -0.85 7.95 10.41
CA TYR A 48 -0.44 9.34 10.45
C TYR A 48 0.65 9.55 11.48
N LEU A 49 1.89 9.73 11.02
CA LEU A 49 3.05 9.93 11.88
C LEU A 49 3.64 11.32 11.67
N PHE A 50 3.89 12.04 12.76
CA PHE A 50 4.42 13.40 12.71
C PHE A 50 5.78 13.44 11.99
N SER A 51 5.97 14.42 11.11
CA SER A 51 7.16 14.60 10.28
C SER A 51 7.46 13.48 9.26
N SER A 52 6.70 12.38 9.26
CA SER A 52 6.96 11.25 8.35
C SER A 52 6.71 11.65 6.88
N PRO A 53 7.65 11.34 5.96
CA PRO A 53 7.40 11.43 4.53
C PRO A 53 6.41 10.34 4.09
N PRO A 54 5.73 10.51 2.95
CA PRO A 54 4.84 9.48 2.42
C PRO A 54 5.63 8.24 1.99
N LYS A 55 5.34 7.11 2.63
CA LYS A 55 5.97 5.82 2.32
C LYS A 55 5.00 4.67 2.52
N LEU A 56 5.16 3.63 1.72
CA LEU A 56 4.51 2.34 1.89
C LEU A 56 5.41 1.44 2.73
N ILE A 57 4.84 0.82 3.75
CA ILE A 57 5.44 -0.25 4.52
C ILE A 57 4.72 -1.53 4.13
N MET A 58 5.42 -2.45 3.49
CA MET A 58 4.84 -3.72 3.05
C MET A 58 4.98 -4.76 4.17
N LEU A 59 3.94 -5.57 4.36
CA LEU A 59 3.83 -6.50 5.47
C LEU A 59 3.92 -7.96 5.04
N ASP A 60 4.68 -8.76 5.78
CA ASP A 60 4.70 -10.22 5.65
C ASP A 60 3.42 -10.88 6.20
N ASP A 61 3.31 -12.20 6.10
CA ASP A 61 2.20 -12.99 6.66
C ASP A 61 1.99 -12.83 8.17
N GLY A 62 3.05 -12.52 8.92
CA GLY A 62 2.99 -12.22 10.36
C GLY A 62 2.57 -10.78 10.66
N GLY A 63 2.35 -9.95 9.63
CA GLY A 63 2.09 -8.53 9.77
C GLY A 63 3.33 -7.71 10.16
N GLN A 64 4.53 -8.28 10.01
CA GLN A 64 5.79 -7.59 10.28
C GLN A 64 6.26 -6.84 9.05
N HIS A 65 7.11 -5.84 9.25
CA HIS A 65 7.65 -5.02 8.17
C HIS A 65 8.63 -5.83 7.32
N GLU A 66 8.30 -6.00 6.04
CA GLU A 66 9.16 -6.68 5.06
C GLU A 66 9.91 -5.67 4.19
N GLU A 67 9.22 -4.63 3.71
CA GLU A 67 9.81 -3.63 2.81
C GLU A 67 9.32 -2.20 3.12
N THR A 68 10.12 -1.20 2.80
CA THR A 68 9.72 0.22 2.85
C THR A 68 10.01 0.91 1.52
N ILE A 69 8.99 1.55 0.96
CA ILE A 69 9.06 2.21 -0.34
C ILE A 69 8.67 3.67 -0.17
N ARG A 70 9.52 4.58 -0.62
CA ARG A 70 9.20 6.00 -0.67
C ARG A 70 8.33 6.32 -1.88
N ILE A 71 7.24 7.04 -1.66
CA ILE A 71 6.24 7.32 -2.70
C ILE A 71 6.03 8.82 -2.93
N ASP A 72 7.02 9.65 -2.58
CA ASP A 72 6.93 11.11 -2.63
C ASP A 72 6.55 11.66 -4.02
N SER A 73 6.87 10.92 -5.08
CA SER A 73 6.62 11.29 -6.48
C SER A 73 5.65 10.36 -7.19
N TRP A 74 4.94 9.49 -6.47
CA TRP A 74 4.00 8.57 -7.07
C TRP A 74 2.69 9.27 -7.40
N LYS A 75 2.09 8.84 -8.50
CA LYS A 75 0.71 9.18 -8.88
C LYS A 75 -0.26 8.12 -8.34
N ARG A 76 -1.56 8.44 -8.35
CA ARG A 76 -2.60 7.50 -7.94
C ARG A 76 -2.52 6.16 -8.69
N GLU A 77 -2.32 6.21 -10.00
CA GLU A 77 -2.22 5.03 -10.86
C GLU A 77 -1.05 4.10 -10.47
N HIS A 78 0.09 4.66 -10.07
CA HIS A 78 1.24 3.87 -9.63
C HIS A 78 0.94 3.14 -8.32
N MET A 79 0.27 3.82 -7.37
CA MET A 79 -0.17 3.19 -6.12
C MET A 79 -1.14 2.05 -6.39
N LEU A 80 -2.14 2.29 -7.25
CA LEU A 80 -3.14 1.29 -7.60
C LEU A 80 -2.53 0.05 -8.24
N GLN A 81 -1.71 0.26 -9.25
CA GLN A 81 -1.02 -0.81 -9.94
C GLN A 81 -0.15 -1.59 -8.96
N TYR A 82 0.70 -0.89 -8.18
CA TYR A 82 1.62 -1.54 -7.26
C TYR A 82 0.88 -2.38 -6.20
N LEU A 83 -0.15 -1.82 -5.57
CA LEU A 83 -0.91 -2.54 -4.54
C LEU A 83 -1.68 -3.73 -5.11
N ARG A 84 -2.23 -3.63 -6.32
CA ARG A 84 -2.90 -4.76 -6.99
C ARG A 84 -1.94 -5.90 -7.35
N GLU A 85 -0.72 -5.56 -7.74
CA GLU A 85 0.29 -6.56 -8.12
C GLU A 85 1.00 -7.18 -6.92
N LYS A 86 1.07 -6.46 -5.81
CA LYS A 86 1.95 -6.82 -4.68
C LYS A 86 1.22 -7.16 -3.39
N VAL A 87 -0.04 -6.79 -3.21
CA VAL A 87 -0.82 -7.13 -2.01
C VAL A 87 -1.80 -8.24 -2.36
N ARG A 88 -1.90 -9.26 -1.50
CA ARG A 88 -2.83 -10.37 -1.71
C ARG A 88 -4.25 -9.83 -1.90
N PRO A 89 -4.96 -10.24 -2.98
CA PRO A 89 -6.36 -9.92 -3.10
C PRO A 89 -7.12 -10.56 -1.93
N THR A 90 -8.13 -9.88 -1.43
CA THR A 90 -9.04 -10.49 -0.46
C THR A 90 -9.88 -11.51 -1.20
N SER A 91 -9.39 -12.75 -1.28
CA SER A 91 -10.21 -13.88 -1.68
C SER A 91 -11.35 -13.98 -0.67
N ALA A 92 -12.56 -13.68 -1.14
CA ALA A 92 -13.79 -13.97 -0.42
C ALA A 92 -13.75 -15.43 0.05
N SER A 93 -13.86 -15.64 1.36
CA SER A 93 -14.15 -16.96 1.94
C SER A 93 -15.55 -17.41 1.55
#